data_AF-A0A2G9TGN8-F1
#
_entry.id   AF-A0A2G9TGN8-F1
#
_cell.length_a   1.000
_cell.length_b   1.000
_cell.length_c   1.000
_cell.angle_alpha   90.00
_cell.angle_beta   90.00
_cell.angle_gamma   90.00
#
_symmetry.space_group_name_H-M   'P 1'
#
loop_
_entity.id
_entity.type
_entity.pdbx_description
1 polymer ?
#
loop_
_entity_poly.entity_id
_entity_poly.type
_entity_poly.pdbx_seq_one_letter_code
_entity_poly.pdbx_strand_id
1 'polypeptide(L)'
;RFCGQTNTHTDIKEANFFGSRNQYVVAGSDCGSLLLWERSSGVLVAAWNADQSILNIVQPHPTQFMLATSGIEEVIRIWQPMEEGKECERRIAEPWSHFGQRNRRSADERDIFLRFIGSRM
;
A
#
# COMPACT_ATOMS: atom_id res chain seq x y z
N ARG A 1 -16.09 1.48 -6.45
CA ARG A 1 -16.01 0.54 -5.30
C ARG A 1 -14.61 -0.04 -5.30
N PHE A 2 -13.86 0.12 -4.20
CA PHE A 2 -12.53 -0.47 -4.04
C PHE A 2 -12.72 -1.88 -3.45
N CYS A 3 -12.52 -2.92 -4.24
CA CYS A 3 -12.68 -4.30 -3.80
C CYS A 3 -11.33 -4.86 -3.32
N GLY A 4 -11.29 -5.96 -2.57
CA GLY A 4 -10.04 -6.57 -2.11
C GLY A 4 -10.20 -7.19 -0.74
N GLN A 5 -9.88 -6.44 0.31
CA GLN A 5 -9.86 -6.91 1.69
C GLN A 5 -11.09 -6.45 2.48
N THR A 6 -11.49 -7.26 3.47
CA THR A 6 -12.49 -6.90 4.48
C THR A 6 -11.83 -7.09 5.83
N ASN A 7 -11.77 -6.01 6.60
CA ASN A 7 -11.20 -6.06 7.95
C ASN A 7 -12.32 -6.39 8.95
N THR A 8 -12.08 -7.35 9.83
CA THR A 8 -13.04 -7.85 10.83
C THR A 8 -12.43 -8.04 12.22
N HIS A 9 -11.11 -7.91 12.36
CA HIS A 9 -10.41 -8.21 13.61
C HIS A 9 -10.18 -6.97 14.49
N THR A 10 -10.11 -5.78 13.91
CA THR A 10 -9.99 -4.53 14.68
C THR A 10 -10.96 -3.46 14.17
N ASP A 11 -11.49 -2.67 15.10
CA ASP A 11 -12.39 -1.53 14.81
C ASP A 11 -11.65 -0.28 14.31
N ILE A 12 -10.32 -0.31 14.26
CA ILE A 12 -9.48 0.85 13.92
C ILE A 12 -8.70 0.55 12.65
N LYS A 13 -9.16 1.15 11.54
CA LYS A 13 -8.49 1.09 10.24
C LYS A 13 -8.48 2.44 9.60
N GLU A 14 -7.29 2.88 9.22
CA GLU A 14 -7.14 4.07 8.41
C GLU A 14 -7.13 3.74 6.91
N ALA A 15 -7.76 4.65 6.16
CA ALA A 15 -7.61 4.76 4.73
C ALA A 15 -7.40 6.23 4.38
N ASN A 16 -6.44 6.53 3.51
CA ASN A 16 -6.06 7.89 3.17
C ASN A 16 -5.90 8.07 1.66
N PHE A 17 -6.09 9.30 1.19
CA PHE A 17 -5.70 9.68 -0.16
C PHE A 17 -4.18 9.82 -0.25
N PHE A 18 -3.61 9.42 -1.38
CA PHE A 18 -2.17 9.46 -1.60
C PHE A 18 -1.79 9.90 -3.02
N GLY A 19 -0.59 10.46 -3.13
CA GLY A 19 -0.05 11.09 -4.32
C GLY A 19 -0.41 12.57 -4.44
N SER A 20 0.37 13.31 -5.23
CA SER A 20 0.26 14.77 -5.38
C SER A 20 -1.09 15.27 -5.89
N ARG A 21 -1.90 14.39 -6.50
CA ARG A 21 -3.26 14.69 -6.98
C ARG A 21 -4.33 13.83 -6.32
N ASN A 22 -4.02 13.19 -5.19
CA ASN A 22 -4.92 12.22 -4.54
C ASN A 22 -5.41 11.14 -5.52
N GLN A 23 -4.54 10.74 -6.45
CA GLN A 23 -4.85 9.77 -7.50
C GLN A 23 -4.85 8.33 -6.98
N TYR A 24 -4.36 8.11 -5.76
CA TYR A 24 -4.37 6.81 -5.10
C TYR A 24 -5.15 6.84 -3.79
N VAL A 25 -5.56 5.66 -3.37
CA VAL A 25 -6.07 5.37 -2.02
C VAL A 25 -5.14 4.36 -1.38
N VAL A 26 -4.74 4.58 -0.13
CA VAL A 26 -3.96 3.64 0.68
C VAL A 26 -4.78 3.18 1.88
N ALA A 27 -4.61 1.93 2.29
CA ALA A 27 -5.22 1.42 3.52
C ALA A 27 -4.43 0.23 4.10
N GLY A 28 -4.65 -0.03 5.39
CA GLY A 28 -4.13 -1.20 6.08
C GLY A 28 -5.09 -2.39 6.10
N SER A 29 -4.52 -3.59 6.22
CA SER A 29 -5.23 -4.87 6.21
C SER A 29 -5.04 -5.63 7.52
N ASP A 30 -5.99 -6.50 7.86
CA ASP A 30 -5.88 -7.49 8.95
C ASP A 30 -4.84 -8.58 8.70
N CYS A 31 -4.33 -8.72 7.48
CA CYS A 31 -3.17 -9.56 7.19
C CYS A 31 -1.84 -8.79 7.20
N GLY A 32 -1.82 -7.59 7.76
CA GLY A 32 -0.60 -6.80 7.91
C GLY A 32 -0.12 -6.12 6.62
N SER A 33 -0.92 -6.20 5.55
CA SER A 33 -0.57 -5.62 4.27
C SER A 33 -0.95 -4.13 4.18
N LEU A 34 -0.05 -3.33 3.62
CA LEU A 34 -0.34 -2.02 3.06
C LEU A 34 -0.87 -2.21 1.63
N LEU A 35 -2.05 -1.68 1.36
CA LEU A 35 -2.73 -1.81 0.07
C LEU A 35 -2.82 -0.44 -0.61
N LEU A 36 -2.63 -0.42 -1.93
CA LEU A 36 -2.71 0.79 -2.74
C LEU A 36 -3.61 0.57 -3.95
N TRP A 37 -4.63 1.41 -4.10
CA TRP A 37 -5.54 1.40 -5.24
C TRP A 37 -5.40 2.67 -6.07
N GLU A 38 -5.55 2.55 -7.39
CA GLU A 38 -5.83 3.69 -8.25
C GLU A 38 -7.25 4.19 -7.98
N ARG A 39 -7.39 5.48 -7.65
CA ARG A 39 -8.67 6.08 -7.26
C ARG A 39 -9.70 6.07 -8.39
N SER A 40 -9.28 6.37 -9.61
CA SER A 40 -10.16 6.54 -10.78
C SER A 40 -10.80 5.22 -11.20
N SER A 41 -10.03 4.14 -11.19
CA SER A 41 -10.45 2.82 -11.66
C SER A 41 -10.89 1.87 -10.54
N GLY A 42 -10.42 2.13 -9.31
CA GLY A 42 -10.62 1.22 -8.17
C GLY A 42 -9.76 -0.04 -8.21
N VAL A 43 -8.81 -0.12 -9.14
CA VAL A 43 -7.90 -1.28 -9.28
C VAL A 43 -6.83 -1.22 -8.19
N LEU A 44 -6.59 -2.36 -7.53
CA LEU A 44 -5.46 -2.52 -6.61
C LEU A 44 -4.18 -2.52 -7.45
N VAL A 45 -3.29 -1.54 -7.30
CA VAL A 45 -2.08 -1.40 -8.14
C VAL A 45 -0.82 -1.92 -7.46
N ALA A 46 -0.80 -1.98 -6.13
CA ALA A 46 0.33 -2.50 -5.37
C ALA A 46 -0.07 -2.93 -3.96
N ALA A 47 0.77 -3.78 -3.36
CA ALA A 47 0.69 -4.13 -1.95
C ALA A 47 2.07 -4.45 -1.36
N TRP A 48 2.22 -4.22 -0.06
CA TRP A 48 3.44 -4.49 0.70
C TRP A 48 3.14 -5.15 2.05
N ASN A 49 4.05 -6.01 2.51
CA ASN A 49 4.05 -6.59 3.86
C ASN A 49 4.57 -5.55 4.87
N ALA A 50 3.62 -4.85 5.50
CA ALA A 50 3.89 -3.67 6.30
C ALA A 50 3.84 -3.93 7.82
N ASP A 51 3.27 -5.04 8.25
CA ASP A 51 3.24 -5.57 9.61
C ASP A 51 3.13 -7.11 9.51
N GLN A 52 3.68 -7.89 10.43
CA GLN A 52 3.51 -9.36 10.41
C GLN A 52 2.16 -9.82 10.94
N SER A 53 1.41 -8.92 11.59
CA SER A 53 0.09 -9.18 12.15
C SER A 53 -0.96 -8.32 11.44
N ILE A 54 -1.32 -7.17 12.03
CA ILE A 54 -2.44 -6.34 11.58
C ILE A 54 -1.92 -4.93 11.37
N LEU A 55 -2.18 -4.37 10.19
CA LEU A 55 -1.88 -2.96 9.92
C LEU A 55 -3.11 -2.10 10.20
N ASN A 56 -2.97 -1.13 11.12
CA ASN A 56 -4.08 -0.28 11.57
C ASN A 56 -3.98 1.14 11.02
N ILE A 57 -2.77 1.71 10.98
CA ILE A 57 -2.51 3.12 10.67
C ILE A 57 -1.74 3.22 9.35
N VAL A 58 -2.16 4.16 8.50
CA VAL A 58 -1.49 4.50 7.24
C VAL A 58 -1.57 6.00 7.02
N GLN A 59 -0.51 6.73 7.35
CA GLN A 59 -0.48 8.19 7.35
C GLN A 59 0.47 8.74 6.28
N PRO A 60 -0.06 9.36 5.20
CA PRO A 60 0.76 10.09 4.23
C PRO A 60 1.46 11.30 4.85
N HIS A 61 2.68 11.60 4.39
CA HIS A 61 3.31 12.88 4.69
C HIS A 61 2.55 14.01 3.98
N PRO A 62 2.30 15.17 4.63
CA PRO A 62 1.46 16.24 4.08
C PRO A 62 2.01 16.87 2.78
N THR A 63 3.32 16.80 2.54
CA THR A 63 3.98 17.49 1.41
C THR A 63 4.98 16.65 0.62
N GLN A 64 5.33 15.45 1.10
CA GLN A 64 6.36 14.61 0.50
C GLN A 64 5.73 13.30 0.08
N PHE A 65 6.29 12.65 -0.95
CA PHE A 65 5.81 11.35 -1.41
C PHE A 65 6.29 10.24 -0.48
N MET A 66 5.79 10.24 0.75
CA MET A 66 6.16 9.32 1.82
C MET A 66 4.94 8.94 2.63
N LEU A 67 5.02 7.82 3.35
CA LEU A 67 3.97 7.40 4.27
C LEU A 67 4.57 6.72 5.51
N ALA A 68 3.87 6.83 6.64
CA ALA A 68 4.17 6.11 7.86
C ALA A 68 3.09 5.06 8.12
N THR A 69 3.48 3.88 8.56
CA THR A 69 2.57 2.80 8.93
C THR A 69 2.87 2.28 10.32
N SER A 70 1.82 1.96 11.08
CA SER A 70 1.93 1.22 12.33
C SER A 70 0.78 0.22 12.49
N GLY A 71 1.08 -0.88 13.18
CA GLY A 71 0.18 -1.99 13.36
C GLY A 71 0.19 -2.49 14.81
N ILE A 72 0.31 -3.79 14.97
CA ILE A 72 0.42 -4.45 16.29
C ILE A 72 1.89 -4.56 16.71
N GLU A 73 2.81 -4.65 15.74
CA GLU A 73 4.23 -4.65 16.04
C GLU A 73 4.69 -3.35 16.69
N GLU A 74 5.75 -3.45 17.47
CA GLU A 74 6.44 -2.31 18.10
C GLU A 74 7.30 -1.50 17.10
N VAL A 75 6.98 -1.58 15.80
CA VAL A 75 7.74 -0.96 14.72
C VAL A 75 6.85 -0.02 13.91
N ILE A 76 7.26 1.24 13.84
CA ILE A 76 6.73 2.20 12.86
C ILE A 76 7.61 2.10 11.61
N ARG A 77 6.99 1.89 10.46
CA ARG A 77 7.71 1.83 9.17
C ARG A 77 7.47 3.09 8.36
N ILE A 78 8.55 3.64 7.80
CA ILE A 78 8.52 4.77 6.89
C ILE A 78 8.77 4.28 5.48
N TRP A 79 7.87 4.61 4.56
CA TRP A 79 7.99 4.26 3.16
C TRP A 79 8.24 5.48 2.32
N GLN A 80 9.23 5.38 1.44
CA GLN A 80 9.70 6.46 0.58
C GLN A 80 10.24 5.89 -0.73
N PRO A 81 10.42 6.73 -1.76
CA PRO A 81 11.11 6.35 -2.98
C PRO A 81 12.49 5.75 -2.70
N MET A 82 12.74 4.59 -3.30
CA MET A 82 13.99 3.87 -3.37
C MET A 82 14.75 4.28 -4.63
N GLU A 83 16.06 4.06 -4.62
CA GLU A 83 16.91 4.23 -5.79
C GLU A 83 16.52 3.27 -6.91
N GLU A 84 16.70 3.72 -8.15
CA GLU A 84 16.42 2.92 -9.34
C GLU A 84 17.26 1.62 -9.33
N GLY A 85 16.60 0.48 -9.60
CA GLY A 85 17.24 -0.84 -9.58
C GLY A 85 17.28 -1.56 -8.22
N LYS A 86 16.82 -0.93 -7.12
CA LYS A 86 16.62 -1.63 -5.83
C LYS A 86 15.19 -2.13 -5.68
N GLU A 87 15.02 -3.43 -5.48
CA GLU A 87 13.72 -4.03 -5.20
C GLU A 87 13.39 -3.91 -3.70
N CYS A 88 12.10 -3.66 -3.40
CA CYS A 88 11.60 -3.72 -2.03
C CYS A 88 11.25 -5.17 -1.69
N GLU A 89 12.00 -5.79 -0.77
CA GLU A 89 11.74 -7.16 -0.28
C GLU A 89 10.34 -7.36 0.30
N ARG A 90 9.72 -6.29 0.79
CA ARG A 90 8.36 -6.32 1.37
C ARG A 90 7.28 -6.21 0.31
N ARG A 91 7.60 -5.94 -0.96
CA ARG A 91 6.61 -5.88 -2.03
C ARG A 91 6.01 -7.25 -2.28
N ILE A 92 4.70 -7.32 -2.35
CA ILE A 92 3.99 -8.53 -2.77
C ILE A 92 4.05 -8.58 -4.30
N ALA A 93 4.66 -9.63 -4.86
CA ALA A 93 4.90 -9.74 -6.30
C ALA A 93 3.59 -9.80 -7.12
N GLU A 94 2.60 -10.57 -6.66
CA GLU A 94 1.32 -10.79 -7.35
C GLU A 94 0.13 -10.47 -6.42
N PRO A 95 -0.12 -9.18 -6.12
CA PRO A 95 -1.14 -8.78 -5.16
C PRO A 95 -2.55 -9.19 -5.59
N TRP A 96 -2.82 -9.25 -6.89
CA TRP A 96 -4.12 -9.65 -7.47
C TRP A 96 -4.46 -11.12 -7.18
N SER A 97 -3.46 -12.00 -7.27
CA SER A 97 -3.60 -13.41 -6.92
C SER A 97 -3.84 -13.57 -5.41
N HIS A 98 -3.19 -12.72 -4.62
CA HIS A 98 -3.28 -12.75 -3.17
C HIS A 98 -4.60 -12.18 -2.62
N PHE A 99 -5.15 -11.13 -3.25
CA PHE A 99 -6.36 -10.43 -2.80
C PHE A 99 -7.59 -10.65 -3.69
N GLY A 100 -7.55 -11.60 -4.62
CA GLY A 100 -8.72 -12.07 -5.37
C GLY A 100 -9.35 -11.04 -6.32
N GLN A 101 -8.58 -10.12 -6.89
CA GLN A 101 -9.10 -9.15 -7.87
C GLN A 101 -9.04 -9.68 -9.31
N ARG A 102 -10.17 -9.60 -10.04
CA ARG A 102 -10.29 -9.97 -11.47
C ARG A 102 -9.94 -8.84 -12.46
N ASN A 103 -9.74 -7.61 -12.00
CA ASN A 103 -9.55 -6.46 -12.90
C ASN A 103 -8.10 -6.35 -13.38
N ARG A 104 -7.82 -7.01 -14.51
CA ARG A 104 -6.57 -6.86 -15.25
C ARG A 104 -6.56 -5.52 -15.99
N ARG A 105 -5.65 -4.63 -15.60
CA ARG A 105 -4.95 -3.78 -16.57
C ARG A 105 -3.46 -3.97 -16.31
N SER A 106 -2.70 -4.24 -17.38
CA SER A 106 -1.24 -4.23 -17.30
C SER A 106 -0.83 -2.87 -16.76
N ALA A 107 -0.02 -2.85 -15.70
CA ALA A 107 0.57 -1.61 -15.19
C ALA A 107 1.21 -0.89 -16.37
N ASP A 108 0.64 0.25 -16.76
CA ASP A 108 1.17 1.11 -17.81
C ASP A 108 2.56 1.57 -17.36
N GLU A 109 3.49 1.77 -18.28
CA GLU A 109 4.91 2.14 -18.01
C GLU A 109 5.07 3.43 -17.16
N ARG A 110 3.97 4.12 -16.85
CA ARG A 110 3.86 5.28 -15.97
C ARG A 110 3.92 4.94 -14.47
N ASP A 111 3.86 3.67 -14.09
CA ASP A 111 3.90 3.19 -12.69
C ASP A 111 5.31 3.07 -12.07
N ILE A 112 6.31 3.70 -12.71
CA ILE A 112 7.70 3.80 -12.22
C ILE A 112 7.72 4.26 -10.75
N PHE A 113 6.87 5.22 -10.36
CA PHE A 113 6.80 5.72 -8.97
C PHE A 113 6.35 4.69 -7.94
N LEU A 114 5.56 3.68 -8.34
CA LEU A 114 5.12 2.60 -7.45
C LEU A 114 6.13 1.47 -7.36
N ARG A 115 7.12 1.42 -8.26
CA ARG A 115 8.25 0.47 -8.18
C ARG A 115 9.19 0.77 -7.02
N PHE A 116 9.19 2.01 -6.55
CA PHE A 116 10.20 2.49 -5.62
C PHE A 116 9.69 2.75 -4.22
N ILE A 117 8.47 2.40 -3.84
CA ILE A 117 8.12 2.52 -2.42
C ILE A 117 8.70 1.32 -1.68
N GLY A 118 9.65 1.59 -0.78
CA GLY A 118 10.15 0.61 0.17
C GLY A 118 10.39 1.23 1.54
N SER A 119 10.39 0.37 2.55
CA SER A 119 10.65 0.79 3.92
C SER A 119 12.13 0.66 4.27
N ARG A 120 12.73 1.69 4.86
CA ARG A 120 13.96 1.52 5.64
C ARG A 120 13.59 1.18 7.09
N MET A 121 14.41 0.33 7.72
CA MET A 121 14.34 0.04 9.15
C MET A 121 14.83 1.26 9.94
#